data_AF-T0MEQ5-F1
#
_entry.id   AF-T0MEQ5-F1
#
_cell.length_a   1.000
_cell.length_b   1.000
_cell.length_c   1.000
_cell.angle_alpha   90.00
_cell.angle_beta   90.00
_cell.angle_gamma   90.00
#
_symmetry.space_group_name_H-M   'P 1'
#
loop_
_entity.id
_entity.type
_entity.pdbx_description
1 polymer ?
#
loop_
_entity_poly.entity_id
_entity_poly.type
_entity_poly.pdbx_seq_one_letter_code
_entity_poly.pdbx_strand_id
1 'polypeptide(L)'
;MKGVEIAFQLNNDKESDVVMALGNLTGNYFKNVEHMDITWRIFHVTLDKEKYYRVLYRGEKLSDLHPENKKRIKKKFDELGKTDYNTLMNEYEKESGKEGFKKVGIKELTEEYDLWQDKLWNYI
;
A
#
# COMPACT_ATOMS: atom_id res chain seq x y z
N MET A 1 8.80 15.57 -0.03
CA MET A 1 7.64 14.68 -0.30
C MET A 1 7.51 13.66 0.85
N LYS A 2 6.36 13.62 1.56
CA LYS A 2 6.24 12.96 2.89
C LYS A 2 5.71 11.51 2.85
N GLY A 3 6.33 10.63 2.07
CA GLY A 3 5.98 9.20 2.11
C GLY A 3 6.46 8.40 0.90
N VAL A 4 5.94 7.17 0.81
CA VAL A 4 6.12 6.25 -0.32
C VAL A 4 4.76 5.99 -0.95
N GLU A 5 4.66 6.25 -2.24
CA GLU A 5 3.53 5.86 -3.07
C GLU A 5 3.94 4.71 -3.97
N ILE A 6 3.06 3.72 -4.06
CA ILE A 6 3.16 2.60 -4.99
C ILE A 6 1.84 2.56 -5.77
N ALA A 7 1.94 2.82 -7.07
CA ALA A 7 0.83 2.77 -8.01
C ALA A 7 0.99 1.57 -8.94
N PHE A 8 -0.10 0.84 -9.18
CA PHE A 8 -0.07 -0.30 -10.09
C PHE A 8 -1.45 -0.54 -10.68
N GLN A 9 -1.44 -1.05 -11.91
CA GLN A 9 -2.62 -1.44 -12.65
C GLN A 9 -2.75 -2.95 -12.62
N LEU A 10 -3.98 -3.41 -12.45
CA LEU A 10 -4.35 -4.80 -12.30
C LEU A 10 -5.28 -5.15 -13.45
N ASN A 11 -5.05 -6.30 -14.08
CA ASN A 11 -5.75 -6.70 -15.29
C ASN A 11 -7.13 -7.31 -14.99
N ASN A 12 -7.43 -7.63 -13.73
CA ASN A 12 -8.69 -8.28 -13.33
C ASN A 12 -9.25 -7.75 -11.99
N ASP A 13 -10.58 -7.72 -11.87
CA ASP A 13 -11.30 -7.24 -10.67
C ASP A 13 -11.09 -8.12 -9.41
N LYS A 14 -10.67 -9.39 -9.57
CA LYS A 14 -10.34 -10.29 -8.44
C LYS A 14 -9.04 -9.93 -7.72
N GLU A 15 -8.31 -8.93 -8.19
CA GLU A 15 -6.99 -8.56 -7.70
C GLU A 15 -7.04 -7.54 -6.54
N SER A 16 -8.24 -7.15 -6.09
CA SER A 16 -8.45 -6.32 -4.90
C SER A 16 -7.92 -6.98 -3.62
N ASP A 17 -8.14 -8.29 -3.45
CA ASP A 17 -7.60 -9.05 -2.30
C ASP A 17 -6.07 -9.06 -2.30
N VAL A 18 -5.45 -9.14 -3.48
CA VAL A 18 -3.99 -9.07 -3.64
C VAL A 18 -3.47 -7.70 -3.21
N VAL A 19 -4.07 -6.62 -3.67
CA VAL A 19 -3.69 -5.24 -3.27
C VAL A 19 -3.78 -5.08 -1.76
N MET A 20 -4.88 -5.56 -1.18
CA MET A 20 -5.15 -5.49 0.24
C MET A 20 -4.11 -6.30 1.04
N ALA A 21 -3.79 -7.51 0.60
CA ALA A 21 -2.77 -8.35 1.21
C ALA A 21 -1.39 -7.69 1.12
N LEU A 22 -0.97 -7.25 -0.08
CA LEU A 22 0.32 -6.58 -0.31
C LEU A 22 0.48 -5.32 0.55
N GLY A 23 -0.53 -4.45 0.55
CA GLY A 23 -0.53 -3.21 1.31
C GLY A 23 -0.43 -3.45 2.81
N ASN A 24 -1.25 -4.36 3.33
CA ASN A 24 -1.29 -4.64 4.76
C ASN A 24 -0.09 -5.43 5.25
N LEU A 25 0.39 -6.43 4.52
CA LEU A 25 1.59 -7.19 4.89
C LEU A 25 2.81 -6.27 4.95
N THR A 26 2.99 -5.42 3.94
CA THR A 26 4.10 -4.48 3.88
C THR A 26 4.01 -3.47 5.03
N GLY A 27 2.85 -2.83 5.22
CA GLY A 27 2.66 -1.83 6.27
C GLY A 27 2.87 -2.41 7.68
N ASN A 28 2.31 -3.60 7.95
CA ASN A 28 2.47 -4.26 9.24
C ASN A 28 3.90 -4.76 9.48
N TYR A 29 4.60 -5.23 8.46
CA TYR A 29 6.01 -5.59 8.60
C TYR A 29 6.83 -4.39 9.11
N PHE A 30 6.69 -3.24 8.46
CA PHE A 30 7.44 -2.05 8.87
C PHE A 30 7.00 -1.47 10.22
N LYS A 31 5.72 -1.61 10.56
CA LYS A 31 5.19 -1.18 11.85
C LYS A 31 5.65 -2.09 13.00
N ASN A 32 5.48 -3.40 12.85
CA ASN A 32 5.56 -4.35 13.96
C ASN A 32 6.93 -5.02 14.06
N VAL A 33 7.63 -5.23 12.94
CA VAL A 33 8.96 -5.89 12.92
C VAL A 33 10.09 -4.86 12.93
N GLU A 34 9.95 -3.81 12.12
CA GLU A 34 10.97 -2.74 12.02
C GLU A 34 10.73 -1.59 13.00
N HIS A 35 9.65 -1.65 13.78
CA HIS A 35 9.25 -0.65 14.77
C HIS A 35 9.28 0.79 14.22
N MET A 36 8.86 0.95 12.95
CA MET A 36 8.71 2.26 12.35
C MET A 36 7.31 2.79 12.63
N ASP A 37 7.24 4.07 13.01
CA ASP A 37 5.97 4.78 13.09
C ASP A 37 5.49 5.07 11.66
N ILE A 38 4.70 4.13 11.15
CA ILE A 38 4.19 4.12 9.78
C ILE A 38 2.68 3.94 9.78
N THR A 39 2.05 4.71 8.92
CA THR A 39 0.64 4.63 8.57
C THR A 39 0.53 4.35 7.09
N TRP A 40 -0.52 3.64 6.69
CA TRP A 40 -0.75 3.37 5.28
C TRP A 40 -2.24 3.38 4.94
N ARG A 41 -2.52 3.61 3.66
CA ARG A 41 -3.85 3.62 3.05
C ARG A 41 -3.79 2.92 1.70
N ILE A 42 -4.89 2.27 1.35
CA ILE A 42 -5.05 1.56 0.08
C ILE A 42 -6.23 2.19 -0.64
N PHE A 43 -6.02 2.57 -1.89
CA PHE A 43 -7.01 3.24 -2.72
C PHE A 43 -7.24 2.46 -3.99
N HIS A 44 -8.50 2.39 -4.39
CA HIS A 44 -8.92 2.02 -5.74
C HIS A 44 -9.39 3.29 -6.43
N VAL A 45 -8.58 3.78 -7.36
CA VAL A 45 -8.79 5.07 -8.01
C VAL A 45 -9.30 4.83 -9.42
N THR A 46 -10.43 5.45 -9.74
CA THR A 46 -10.96 5.51 -11.11
C THR A 46 -10.66 6.90 -11.65
N LEU A 47 -9.91 6.97 -12.76
CA LEU A 47 -9.62 8.19 -13.51
C LEU A 47 -10.14 8.02 -14.93
N ASP A 48 -11.18 8.77 -15.28
CA ASP A 48 -11.93 8.62 -16.53
C ASP A 48 -12.41 7.16 -16.74
N LYS A 49 -11.80 6.41 -17.67
CA LYS A 49 -12.13 4.99 -17.94
C LYS A 49 -11.15 3.99 -17.33
N GLU A 50 -10.05 4.47 -16.78
CA GLU A 50 -8.98 3.64 -16.24
C GLU A 50 -9.15 3.46 -14.74
N LYS A 51 -8.94 2.22 -14.28
CA LYS A 51 -8.92 1.88 -12.86
C LYS A 51 -7.53 1.44 -12.46
N TYR A 52 -7.02 1.98 -11.38
CA TYR A 52 -5.73 1.59 -10.83
C TYR A 52 -5.77 1.60 -9.30
N TYR A 53 -4.83 0.86 -8.71
CA TYR A 53 -4.68 0.82 -7.27
C TYR A 53 -3.48 1.67 -6.85
N ARG A 54 -3.63 2.36 -5.73
CA ARG A 54 -2.55 3.09 -5.08
C ARG A 54 -2.45 2.71 -3.62
N VAL A 55 -1.23 2.42 -3.18
CA VAL A 55 -0.92 2.20 -1.77
C VAL A 55 0.02 3.32 -1.32
N LEU A 56 -0.43 4.07 -0.32
CA LEU A 56 0.34 5.16 0.27
C LEU A 56 0.84 4.74 1.64
N TYR A 57 2.13 4.92 1.87
CA TYR A 57 2.79 4.75 3.16
C TYR A 57 3.35 6.09 3.63
N ARG A 58 3.08 6.46 4.88
CA ARG A 58 3.50 7.72 5.49
C ARG A 58 4.11 7.46 6.87
N GLY A 59 5.20 8.15 7.17
CA GLY A 59 5.87 8.09 8.48
C GLY A 59 7.04 9.07 8.52
N GLU A 60 7.47 9.47 9.72
CA GLU A 60 8.56 10.46 9.89
C GLU A 60 9.87 9.97 9.25
N LYS A 61 10.14 8.67 9.40
CA LYS A 61 11.31 7.98 8.82
C LYS A 61 11.20 7.70 7.32
N LEU A 62 10.13 8.15 6.66
CA LEU A 62 9.92 8.10 5.21
C LEU A 62 10.06 9.49 4.57
N SER A 63 10.66 10.44 5.26
CA SER A 63 11.04 11.74 4.72
C SER A 63 12.22 11.63 3.74
N ASP A 64 12.50 12.72 3.03
CA ASP A 64 13.60 12.78 2.05
C ASP A 64 15.00 12.64 2.71
N LEU A 65 15.07 12.75 4.04
CA LEU A 65 16.28 12.52 4.85
C LEU A 65 16.64 11.02 4.99
N HIS A 66 15.69 10.12 4.72
CA HIS A 66 15.88 8.67 4.84
C HIS A 66 15.46 7.93 3.56
N PRO A 67 16.14 8.19 2.41
CA PRO A 67 15.76 7.61 1.12
C PRO A 67 15.86 6.08 1.12
N GLU A 68 16.73 5.50 1.94
CA GLU A 68 16.87 4.05 2.06
C GLU A 68 15.59 3.39 2.59
N ASN A 69 14.87 4.00 3.52
CA ASN A 69 13.60 3.42 4.00
C ASN A 69 12.54 3.40 2.91
N LYS A 70 12.53 4.42 2.03
CA LYS A 70 11.64 4.42 0.86
C LYS A 70 11.94 3.25 -0.07
N LYS A 71 13.23 2.99 -0.34
CA LYS A 71 13.66 1.83 -1.15
C LYS A 71 13.30 0.51 -0.50
N ARG A 72 13.45 0.38 0.82
CA ARG A 72 13.10 -0.83 1.57
C ARG A 72 11.61 -1.15 1.47
N ILE A 73 10.74 -0.14 1.60
CA ILE A 73 9.29 -0.34 1.43
C ILE A 73 8.97 -0.85 0.03
N LYS A 74 9.48 -0.18 -1.01
CA LYS A 74 9.27 -0.59 -2.40
C LYS A 74 9.77 -2.01 -2.63
N LYS A 75 10.98 -2.31 -2.17
CA LYS A 75 11.59 -3.64 -2.31
C LYS A 75 10.75 -4.73 -1.63
N LYS A 76 10.31 -4.53 -0.39
CA LYS A 76 9.47 -5.50 0.32
C LYS A 76 8.13 -5.70 -0.39
N PHE A 77 7.53 -4.62 -0.88
CA PHE A 77 6.30 -4.68 -1.65
C PHE A 77 6.49 -5.47 -2.95
N ASP A 78 7.57 -5.20 -3.70
CA ASP A 78 7.91 -5.91 -4.94
C ASP A 78 8.24 -7.39 -4.70
N GLU A 79 8.90 -7.72 -3.60
CA GLU A 79 9.18 -9.10 -3.20
C GLU A 79 7.89 -9.88 -2.93
N LEU A 80 6.93 -9.27 -2.21
CA LEU A 80 5.62 -9.85 -2.00
C LEU A 80 4.80 -9.90 -3.30
N GLY A 81 4.94 -8.92 -4.18
CA GLY A 81 4.25 -8.89 -5.47
C GLY A 81 4.70 -9.98 -6.46
N LYS A 82 5.86 -10.61 -6.21
CA LYS A 82 6.38 -11.72 -7.02
C LYS A 82 5.94 -13.10 -6.53
N THR A 83 5.33 -13.19 -5.34
CA THR A 83 4.81 -14.47 -4.85
C THR A 83 3.50 -14.81 -5.57
N ASP A 84 3.20 -16.10 -5.66
CA ASP A 84 1.92 -16.52 -6.20
C ASP A 84 0.77 -16.15 -5.26
N TYR A 85 -0.43 -16.03 -5.82
CA TYR A 85 -1.65 -15.64 -5.10
C TYR A 85 -1.89 -16.47 -3.84
N ASN A 86 -1.78 -17.80 -3.92
CA ASN A 86 -2.10 -18.67 -2.79
C ASN A 86 -1.10 -18.49 -1.65
N THR A 87 0.19 -18.38 -1.98
CA THR A 87 1.24 -18.12 -1.00
C THR A 87 1.03 -16.77 -0.31
N LEU A 88 0.75 -15.71 -1.09
CA LEU A 88 0.49 -14.37 -0.54
C LEU A 88 -0.71 -14.36 0.40
N MET A 89 -1.82 -14.97 0.00
CA MET A 89 -3.05 -14.99 0.79
C MET A 89 -2.91 -15.83 2.05
N ASN A 90 -2.22 -16.97 1.99
CA ASN A 90 -1.92 -17.77 3.18
C ASN A 90 -1.05 -17.00 4.18
N GLU A 91 -0.03 -16.26 3.69
CA GLU A 91 0.78 -15.39 4.55
C GLU A 91 -0.07 -14.27 5.17
N TYR A 92 -0.92 -13.63 4.36
CA TYR A 92 -1.84 -12.61 4.83
C TYR A 92 -2.78 -13.13 5.92
N GLU A 93 -3.46 -14.26 5.70
CA GLU A 93 -4.36 -14.85 6.69
C GLU A 93 -3.64 -15.14 8.01
N LYS A 94 -2.46 -15.77 7.93
CA LYS A 94 -1.61 -16.09 9.09
C LYS A 94 -1.18 -14.85 9.86
N GLU A 95 -0.66 -13.83 9.18
CA GLU A 95 -0.21 -12.59 9.83
C GLU A 95 -1.39 -11.77 10.36
N SER A 96 -2.53 -11.81 9.65
CA SER A 96 -3.72 -11.05 10.02
C SER A 96 -4.41 -11.55 11.28
N GLY A 97 -4.08 -12.76 11.74
CA GLY A 97 -4.53 -13.33 13.02
C GLY A 97 -3.63 -12.97 14.20
N LYS A 98 -2.48 -12.33 13.98
CA LYS A 98 -1.56 -11.96 15.06
C LYS A 98 -2.01 -10.67 15.77
N GLU A 99 -1.71 -10.60 17.05
CA GLU A 99 -1.93 -9.38 17.84
C GLU A 99 -1.10 -8.21 17.28
N GLY A 100 -1.71 -7.03 17.19
CA GLY A 100 -1.07 -5.83 16.65
C GLY A 100 -1.12 -5.68 15.12
N PHE A 101 -1.64 -6.67 14.39
CA PHE A 101 -1.88 -6.53 12.95
C PHE A 101 -3.02 -5.54 12.67
N LYS A 102 -2.71 -4.49 11.92
CA LYS A 102 -3.68 -3.50 11.46
C LYS A 102 -4.21 -3.88 10.08
N LYS A 103 -5.49 -4.18 9.97
CA LYS A 103 -6.17 -4.37 8.68
C LYS A 103 -6.65 -3.02 8.15
N VAL A 104 -6.19 -2.62 6.98
CA VAL A 104 -6.65 -1.43 6.26
C VAL A 104 -7.40 -1.89 5.02
N GLY A 105 -8.67 -1.48 4.91
CA GLY A 105 -9.50 -1.75 3.74
C GLY A 105 -9.17 -0.83 2.57
N ILE A 106 -9.68 -1.19 1.40
CA ILE A 106 -9.58 -0.39 0.18
C ILE A 106 -10.59 0.75 0.26
N LYS A 107 -10.14 1.97 -0.01
CA LYS A 107 -11.02 3.14 -0.19
C LYS A 107 -11.19 3.43 -1.67
N GLU A 108 -12.42 3.44 -2.15
CA GLU A 108 -12.72 3.82 -3.52
C GLU A 108 -12.70 5.34 -3.67
N LEU A 109 -12.08 5.81 -4.75
CA LEU A 109 -12.00 7.21 -5.13
C LEU A 109 -12.23 7.35 -6.63
N THR A 110 -13.10 8.28 -6.99
CA THR A 110 -13.25 8.72 -8.38
C THR A 110 -12.59 10.08 -8.49
N GLU A 111 -11.51 10.17 -9.26
CA GLU A 111 -10.83 11.43 -9.53
C GLU A 111 -11.31 11.96 -10.89
N GLU A 112 -11.75 13.22 -10.90
CA GLU A 112 -11.86 14.01 -12.12
C GLU A 112 -10.51 14.71 -12.35
N TYR A 113 -10.10 14.86 -13.62
CA TYR A 113 -8.81 15.45 -14.00
C TYR A 113 -8.64 16.83 -13.38
N ASP A 114 -7.91 16.91 -12.27
CA ASP A 114 -7.55 18.15 -11.61
C ASP A 114 -6.02 18.22 -11.62
N LEU A 115 -5.47 18.84 -12.67
CA LEU A 115 -4.04 18.87 -13.03
C LEU A 115 -3.09 19.47 -11.95
N TRP A 116 -3.62 19.90 -10.81
CA TRP A 116 -2.92 20.74 -9.83
C TRP A 116 -2.95 20.22 -8.39
N GLN A 117 -3.68 19.15 -8.04
CA GLN A 117 -3.73 18.63 -6.66
C GLN A 117 -3.65 17.11 -6.58
N ASP A 118 -2.59 16.62 -5.93
CA ASP A 118 -2.45 15.21 -5.55
C ASP A 118 -3.31 14.93 -4.29
N LYS A 119 -4.63 14.85 -4.49
CA LYS A 119 -5.66 14.81 -3.41
C LYS A 119 -5.53 13.60 -2.49
N LEU A 120 -4.85 12.54 -2.92
CA LEU A 120 -4.71 11.29 -2.17
C LEU A 120 -3.94 11.43 -0.86
N TRP A 121 -2.91 12.28 -0.82
CA TRP A 121 -2.11 12.53 0.38
C TRP A 121 -2.88 13.28 1.48
N ASN A 122 -4.03 13.89 1.16
CA ASN A 122 -4.90 14.52 2.16
C ASN A 122 -5.68 13.50 3.01
N TYR A 123 -5.75 12.24 2.58
CA TYR A 123 -6.50 11.19 3.27
C TYR A 123 -5.65 10.32 4.21
N ILE A 124 -4.35 10.63 4.36
CA ILE A 124 -3.39 9.85 5.16
C ILE A 124 -2.67 10.71 6.19
#